data_AF-A0A5M6ICV0-F1
#
_entry.id   AF-A0A5M6ICV0-F1
#
_cell.length_a   1.000
_cell.length_b   1.000
_cell.length_c   1.000
_cell.angle_alpha   90.00
_cell.angle_beta   90.00
_cell.angle_gamma   90.00
#
_symmetry.space_group_name_H-M   'P 1'
#
loop_
_entity.id
_entity.type
_entity.pdbx_description
1 polymer ?
#
loop_
_entity_poly.entity_id
_entity_poly.type
_entity_poly.pdbx_seq_one_letter_code
_entity_poly.pdbx_strand_id
1 'polypeptide(L)'
;MTSPDDAIAAAFAALDKTPPAADDVCLYRSGVLDSMELMQFLLEIELETGQRLDLPALVEGGVTLARVRAALPAEPQDGSRDGTAQA
;
A
#
# COMPACT_ATOMS: atom_id res chain seq x y z
N MET A 1 -8.97 -10.87 1.31
CA MET A 1 -7.94 -9.81 1.42
C MET A 1 -7.94 -9.06 0.10
N THR A 2 -8.01 -7.73 0.16
CA THR A 2 -8.00 -6.86 -1.04
C THR A 2 -6.59 -6.87 -1.64
N SER A 3 -6.48 -6.97 -2.96
CA SER A 3 -5.19 -6.91 -3.65
C SER A 3 -4.55 -5.53 -3.49
N PRO A 4 -3.20 -5.40 -3.54
CA PRO A 4 -2.53 -4.10 -3.41
C PRO A 4 -3.03 -3.05 -4.40
N ASP A 5 -3.25 -3.44 -5.66
CA ASP A 5 -3.75 -2.52 -6.70
C ASP A 5 -5.22 -2.11 -6.46
N ASP A 6 -6.08 -3.00 -5.97
CA ASP A 6 -7.44 -2.65 -5.57
C ASP A 6 -7.45 -1.67 -4.39
N ALA A 7 -6.60 -1.89 -3.39
CA ALA A 7 -6.49 -0.97 -2.24
C ALA A 7 -5.97 0.41 -2.66
N ILE A 8 -4.98 0.46 -3.55
CA ILE A 8 -4.48 1.72 -4.11
C ILE A 8 -5.57 2.43 -4.92
N ALA A 9 -6.29 1.70 -5.78
CA ALA A 9 -7.38 2.26 -6.58
C ALA A 9 -8.52 2.79 -5.69
N ALA A 10 -8.92 2.05 -4.67
CA ALA A 10 -9.92 2.45 -3.69
C ALA A 10 -9.50 3.72 -2.92
N ALA A 11 -8.25 3.78 -2.46
CA ALA A 11 -7.71 4.94 -1.76
C ALA A 11 -7.68 6.21 -2.64
N PHE A 12 -7.35 6.08 -3.93
CA PHE A 12 -7.45 7.20 -4.88
C PHE A 12 -8.90 7.61 -5.15
N ALA A 13 -9.80 6.64 -5.28
CA ALA A 13 -11.23 6.90 -5.49
C ALA A 13 -11.86 7.62 -4.28
N ALA A 14 -11.46 7.27 -3.05
CA ALA A 14 -11.90 7.94 -1.82
C ALA A 14 -11.49 9.43 -1.77
N LEU A 15 -10.44 9.80 -2.51
CA LEU A 15 -9.95 11.16 -2.65
C LEU A 15 -10.49 11.89 -3.90
N ASP A 16 -11.37 11.26 -4.68
CA ASP A 16 -11.82 11.76 -5.99
C ASP A 16 -10.65 12.03 -6.95
N LYS A 17 -9.61 11.19 -6.89
CA LYS A 17 -8.39 11.32 -7.69
C LYS A 17 -8.09 10.08 -8.50
N THR A 18 -7.27 10.25 -9.53
CA THR A 18 -6.74 9.15 -10.35
C THR A 18 -5.29 8.87 -9.99
N PRO A 19 -4.88 7.60 -9.86
CA PRO A 19 -3.47 7.27 -9.69
C PRO A 19 -2.65 7.76 -10.90
N PRO A 20 -1.39 8.19 -10.68
CA PRO A 20 -0.50 8.57 -11.78
C PRO A 20 -0.19 7.35 -12.67
N ALA A 21 0.02 7.60 -13.97
CA ALA A 21 0.34 6.54 -14.93
C ALA A 21 1.72 5.91 -14.71
N ALA A 22 2.63 6.62 -14.04
CA ALA A 22 4.00 6.18 -13.77
C ALA A 22 4.17 5.87 -12.28
N ASP A 23 4.61 4.64 -11.99
CA ASP A 23 4.68 4.08 -10.64
C ASP A 23 5.80 4.65 -9.76
N ASP A 24 6.80 5.28 -10.38
CA ASP A 24 7.98 5.88 -9.75
C ASP A 24 7.79 7.35 -9.40
N VAL A 25 6.65 7.94 -9.77
CA VAL A 25 6.31 9.32 -9.41
C VAL A 25 6.07 9.40 -7.91
N CYS A 26 6.81 10.30 -7.24
CA CYS A 26 6.60 10.61 -5.83
C CYS A 26 5.31 11.41 -5.67
N LEU A 27 4.28 10.80 -5.07
CA LEU A 27 2.92 11.32 -4.96
C LEU A 27 2.88 12.72 -4.33
N TYR A 28 3.70 12.94 -3.30
CA TYR A 28 3.76 14.23 -2.62
C TYR A 28 4.54 15.30 -3.40
N ARG A 29 5.79 15.00 -3.78
CA ARG A 29 6.68 15.99 -4.41
C ARG A 29 6.23 16.39 -5.82
N SER A 30 5.51 15.51 -6.50
CA SER A 30 4.94 15.80 -7.83
C SER A 30 3.64 16.60 -7.76
N GLY A 31 3.06 16.79 -6.57
CA GLY A 31 1.78 17.47 -6.40
C GLY A 31 0.57 16.63 -6.78
N VAL A 32 0.71 15.30 -6.95
CA VAL A 32 -0.43 14.40 -7.14
C VAL A 32 -1.32 14.40 -5.90
N LEU A 33 -0.69 14.31 -4.73
CA LEU A 33 -1.34 14.43 -3.42
C LEU A 33 -0.65 15.54 -2.60
N ASP A 34 -1.41 16.40 -1.96
CA ASP A 34 -0.90 17.25 -0.89
C ASP A 34 -0.65 16.47 0.41
N SER A 35 -0.19 17.15 1.46
CA SER A 35 0.18 16.49 2.71
C SER A 35 -1.00 15.87 3.46
N MET A 36 -2.20 16.47 3.40
CA MET A 36 -3.40 15.91 4.01
C MET A 36 -3.91 14.73 3.19
N GLU A 37 -3.96 14.90 1.86
CA GLU A 37 -4.39 13.85 0.95
C GLU A 37 -3.46 12.63 1.00
N LEU A 38 -2.15 12.83 1.14
CA LEU A 38 -1.20 11.74 1.30
C LEU A 38 -1.46 10.93 2.58
N MET A 39 -1.73 11.62 3.69
CA MET A 39 -2.03 10.95 4.96
C MET A 39 -3.35 10.17 4.87
N GLN A 40 -4.38 10.75 4.26
CA GLN A 40 -5.65 10.07 4.03
C GLN A 40 -5.46 8.85 3.10
N PHE A 41 -4.73 9.01 1.99
CA PHE A 41 -4.42 7.93 1.06
C PHE A 41 -3.77 6.72 1.77
N LEU A 42 -2.76 6.98 2.59
CA LEU A 42 -2.07 5.92 3.34
C LEU A 42 -3.00 5.25 4.35
N LEU A 43 -3.85 6.03 5.04
CA LEU A 43 -4.83 5.49 5.97
C LEU A 43 -5.88 4.61 5.28
N GLU A 44 -6.40 5.03 4.13
CA GLU A 44 -7.34 4.23 3.33
C GLU A 44 -6.71 2.89 2.93
N ILE A 45 -5.45 2.89 2.52
CA ILE A 45 -4.73 1.63 2.23
C ILE A 45 -4.65 0.74 3.47
N GLU A 46 -4.33 1.29 4.64
CA GLU A 46 -4.28 0.50 5.88
C GLU A 46 -5.64 -0.09 6.25
N LEU A 47 -6.74 0.66 6.03
CA LEU A 47 -8.11 0.22 6.26
C LEU A 47 -8.53 -0.89 5.29
N GLU A 48 -8.29 -0.69 3.99
CA GLU A 48 -8.66 -1.64 2.93
C GLU A 48 -7.87 -2.96 3.02
N THR A 49 -6.60 -2.89 3.41
CA THR A 49 -5.73 -4.08 3.51
C THR A 49 -5.73 -4.71 4.90
N GLY A 50 -6.15 -3.95 5.92
CA GLY A 50 -6.03 -4.34 7.34
C GLY A 50 -4.57 -4.38 7.82
N GLN A 51 -3.65 -3.74 7.10
CA GLN A 51 -2.21 -3.79 7.36
C GLN A 51 -1.66 -2.42 7.66
N ARG A 52 -0.65 -2.37 8.53
CA ARG A 52 0.00 -1.11 8.89
C ARG A 52 1.21 -0.86 8.00
N LEU A 53 1.27 0.33 7.41
CA LEU A 53 2.38 0.74 6.55
C LEU A 53 3.55 1.24 7.39
N ASP A 54 4.77 0.89 7.00
CA ASP A 54 5.99 1.47 7.56
C ASP A 54 6.23 2.86 6.95
N LEU A 55 5.62 3.87 7.59
CA LEU A 55 5.71 5.26 7.15
C LEU A 55 7.17 5.76 7.06
N PRO A 56 8.05 5.53 8.07
CA PRO A 56 9.48 5.84 7.94
C PRO A 56 10.12 5.30 6.66
N ALA A 57 9.91 4.01 6.34
CA ALA A 57 10.48 3.41 5.14
C ALA A 57 9.92 4.02 3.84
N LEU A 58 8.63 4.40 3.83
CA LEU A 58 8.00 5.04 2.68
C LEU A 58 8.52 6.46 2.45
N VAL A 59 8.74 7.26 3.51
CA VAL A 59 9.14 8.67 3.37
C VAL A 59 10.60 8.87 2.99
N GLU A 60 11.52 7.98 3.40
CA GLU A 60 12.97 8.16 3.18
C GLU A 60 13.39 8.28 1.70
N GLY A 61 12.63 7.69 0.77
CA GLY A 61 12.91 7.84 -0.67
C GLY A 61 11.70 8.28 -1.48
N GLY A 62 10.71 8.91 -0.83
CA GLY A 62 9.49 9.38 -1.44
C GLY A 62 8.41 8.30 -1.54
N VAL A 63 7.16 8.73 -1.37
CA VAL A 63 5.99 7.84 -1.46
C VAL A 63 5.62 7.69 -2.94
N THR A 64 5.94 6.54 -3.52
CA THR A 64 5.59 6.18 -4.91
C THR A 64 4.67 4.96 -4.91
N LEU A 65 3.91 4.73 -5.99
CA LEU A 65 3.04 3.55 -6.07
C LEU A 65 3.84 2.25 -5.97
N ALA A 66 5.02 2.17 -6.60
CA ALA A 66 5.89 1.00 -6.50
C ALA A 66 6.26 0.66 -5.05
N ARG A 67 6.55 1.68 -4.22
CA ARG A 67 6.91 1.49 -2.81
C ARG A 67 5.71 1.12 -1.95
N VAL A 68 4.56 1.71 -2.22
CA VAL A 68 3.30 1.35 -1.55
C VAL A 68 2.97 -0.12 -1.84
N ARG A 69 3.05 -0.57 -3.10
CA ARG A 69 2.88 -1.99 -3.45
C ARG A 69 3.88 -2.89 -2.75
N ALA A 70 5.16 -2.50 -2.72
CA ALA A 70 6.19 -3.29 -2.05
C ALA A 70 6.01 -3.36 -0.52
N ALA A 71 5.36 -2.37 0.09
CA ALA A 71 5.03 -2.34 1.52
C ALA A 71 3.83 -3.21 1.87
N LEU A 72 3.01 -3.59 0.87
CA LEU A 72 1.89 -4.51 1.04
C LEU A 72 2.35 -5.93 0.68
N PRO A 73 2.24 -6.92 1.57
CA PRO A 73 2.62 -8.29 1.26
C PRO A 73 1.72 -8.84 0.13
N ALA A 74 2.36 -9.42 -0.87
CA ALA A 74 1.70 -10.23 -1.87
C ALA A 74 1.21 -11.54 -1.22
N GLU A 75 -0.02 -11.52 -0.70
CA GLU A 75 -0.75 -12.66 -0.14
C GLU A 75 -0.14 -13.30 1.15
N PRO A 76 -0.98 -13.82 2.05
CA PRO A 76 -0.49 -14.68 3.13
C PRO A 76 -0.06 -16.01 2.53
N GLN A 77 1.17 -16.46 2.85
CA GLN A 77 1.48 -17.88 2.76
C GLN A 77 0.66 -18.62 3.81
N ASP A 78 -0.51 -19.12 3.41
CA ASP A 78 -1.19 -20.19 4.15
C ASP A 78 -0.31 -21.44 4.04
N GLY A 79 0.36 -21.76 5.15
CA GLY A 79 1.29 -22.86 5.28
C GLY A 79 1.39 -23.35 6.72
N SER A 80 0.25 -23.40 7.41
CA SER A 80 0.12 -24.13 8.67
C SER A 80 -0.08 -25.62 8.38
N ARG A 81 0.69 -26.46 9.10
CA ARG A 81 0.66 -27.94 9.21
C ARG A 81 1.40 -28.75 8.13
N ASP A 82 2.59 -29.22 8.49
CA ASP A 82 2.73 -30.66 8.72
C ASP A 82 3.43 -30.92 10.05
N GLY A 83 2.62 -31.26 11.05
CA GLY A 83 3.08 -32.02 12.19
C GLY A 83 2.80 -33.48 11.90
N THR A 84 3.81 -34.24 11.50
CA THR A 84 3.87 -35.67 11.76
C THR A 84 5.22 -35.99 12.40
N ALA A 85 5.20 -36.13 13.72
CA ALA A 85 6.14 -36.99 14.40
C ALA A 85 5.95 -38.40 13.81
N GLN A 86 7.01 -38.97 13.24
CA GLN A 86 7.09 -40.41 13.07
C GLN A 86 8.12 -40.97 14.04
N ALA A 87 7.63 -41.98 14.77
CA ALA A 87 8.27 -42.79 15.78
C ALA A 87 9.38 -43.69 15.22
#